data_AF-A0A6M0GFA0-F1
#
_entry.id   AF-A0A6M0GFA0-F1
#
_cell.length_a   1.000
_cell.length_b   1.000
_cell.length_c   1.000
_cell.angle_alpha   90.00
_cell.angle_beta   90.00
_cell.angle_gamma   90.00
#
_symmetry.space_group_name_H-M   'P 1'
#
loop_
_entity.id
_entity.type
_entity.pdbx_description
1 polymer ?
#
loop_
_entity_poly.entity_id
_entity_poly.type
_entity_poly.pdbx_seq_one_letter_code
_entity_poly.pdbx_strand_id
1 'polypeptide(L)'
;MNLLLVKIRFVRDFPGLGESIKQERQKSSETLTELAAKAGISVNHWLRIERSLVKEVPEETLRGVEKSLGVDFNVSLDRLKEADEN
;
A
#
# COMPACT_ATOMS: atom_id res chain seq x y z
N MET A 1 -24.08 11.12 29.31
CA MET A 1 -23.73 11.50 27.93
C MET A 1 -22.94 10.36 27.32
N ASN A 2 -23.40 9.82 26.18
CA ASN A 2 -22.72 8.73 25.50
C ASN A 2 -21.66 9.35 24.57
N LEU A 3 -20.37 9.18 24.88
CA LEU A 3 -19.31 9.52 23.91
C LEU A 3 -19.35 8.44 22.82
N LEU A 4 -19.87 8.80 21.65
CA LEU A 4 -19.64 8.02 20.44
C LEU A 4 -18.16 8.18 20.08
N LEU A 5 -17.37 7.14 20.35
CA LEU A 5 -16.00 7.02 19.91
C LEU A 5 -16.02 6.82 18.38
N VAL A 6 -15.98 7.93 17.63
CA VAL A 6 -15.94 7.89 16.17
C VAL A 6 -14.52 7.54 15.76
N LYS A 7 -14.29 6.27 15.42
CA LYS A 7 -13.03 5.84 14.79
C LYS A 7 -12.95 6.42 13.38
N ILE A 8 -12.42 7.62 13.23
CA ILE A 8 -12.26 8.26 11.91
C ILE A 8 -11.13 7.52 11.18
N ARG A 9 -11.48 6.64 10.24
CA ARG A 9 -10.53 6.08 9.28
C ARG A 9 -10.39 7.06 8.13
N PHE A 10 -9.31 7.83 8.12
CA PHE A 10 -8.92 8.58 6.93
C PHE A 10 -8.36 7.59 5.91
N VAL A 11 -9.18 7.23 4.92
CA VAL A 11 -8.76 6.48 3.73
C VAL A 11 -8.39 7.52 2.69
N ARG A 12 -7.09 7.65 2.39
CA ARG A 12 -6.63 8.45 1.26
C ARG A 12 -6.55 7.54 0.05
N ASP A 13 -7.37 7.81 -0.95
CA ASP A 13 -7.29 7.11 -2.23
C ASP A 13 -6.04 7.58 -2.97
N PHE A 14 -5.26 6.62 -3.48
CA PHE A 14 -4.10 6.86 -4.34
C PHE A 14 -4.43 6.38 -5.77
N PRO A 15 -5.19 7.18 -6.55
CA PRO A 15 -5.56 6.82 -7.91
C PRO A 15 -4.30 6.64 -8.76
N GLY A 16 -4.25 5.53 -9.50
CA GLY A 16 -3.11 5.20 -10.37
C GLY A 16 -1.96 4.45 -9.69
N LEU A 17 -1.98 4.26 -8.36
CA LEU A 17 -0.91 3.54 -7.65
C LEU A 17 -0.64 2.15 -8.23
N GLY A 18 -1.69 1.38 -8.53
CA GLY A 18 -1.55 0.06 -9.15
C GLY A 18 -0.84 0.09 -10.50
N GLU A 19 -1.11 1.10 -11.33
CA GLU A 19 -0.45 1.26 -12.63
C GLU A 19 1.00 1.72 -12.45
N SER A 20 1.29 2.61 -11.50
CA SER A 20 2.68 2.99 -11.15
C SER A 20 3.50 1.80 -10.68
N ILE A 21 2.94 0.94 -9.81
CA ILE A 21 3.59 -0.31 -9.37
C ILE A 21 3.89 -1.21 -10.57
N LYS A 22 2.93 -1.36 -11.49
CA LYS A 22 3.08 -2.18 -12.70
C LYS A 22 4.17 -1.64 -13.61
N GLN A 23 4.26 -0.32 -13.80
CA GLN A 23 5.29 0.31 -14.61
C GLN A 23 6.69 0.09 -14.02
N GLU A 24 6.86 0.25 -12.71
CA GLU A 24 8.14 -0.02 -12.05
C GLU A 24 8.51 -1.51 -12.11
N ARG A 25 7.54 -2.42 -11.90
CA ARG A 25 7.78 -3.85 -12.08
C ARG A 25 8.26 -4.18 -13.50
N GLN A 26 7.67 -3.57 -14.53
CA GLN A 26 8.06 -3.84 -15.92
C GLN A 26 9.47 -3.34 -16.27
N LYS A 27 10.03 -2.41 -15.49
CA LYS A 27 11.43 -1.98 -15.62
C LYS A 27 12.39 -2.90 -14.87
N SER A 28 11.90 -3.68 -13.90
CA SER A 28 12.71 -4.63 -13.15
C SER A 28 13.11 -5.82 -14.03
N SER A 29 14.34 -6.31 -13.83
CA SER A 29 14.82 -7.55 -14.43
C SER A 29 14.31 -8.80 -13.69
N GLU A 30 13.71 -8.62 -12.51
CA GLU A 30 13.22 -9.72 -11.69
C GLU A 30 11.85 -10.22 -12.13
N THR A 31 11.60 -11.49 -11.90
CA THR A 31 10.29 -12.08 -12.14
C THR A 31 9.27 -11.56 -11.12
N LEU A 32 7.99 -11.54 -11.52
CA LEU A 32 6.90 -11.19 -10.61
C LEU A 32 6.87 -12.08 -9.35
N THR A 33 7.26 -13.35 -9.47
CA THR A 33 7.34 -14.29 -8.34
C THR A 33 8.43 -13.89 -7.34
N GLU A 34 9.61 -13.50 -7.82
CA GLU A 34 10.71 -13.03 -6.96
C GLU A 34 10.34 -11.74 -6.24
N LEU A 35 9.75 -10.78 -6.96
CA LEU A 35 9.31 -9.51 -6.38
C LEU A 35 8.22 -9.71 -5.33
N ALA A 36 7.22 -10.54 -5.62
CA ALA A 36 6.16 -10.87 -4.66
C ALA A 36 6.73 -11.55 -3.40
N ALA A 37 7.67 -12.48 -3.57
CA ALA A 37 8.35 -13.12 -2.44
C ALA A 37 9.15 -12.11 -1.61
N LYS A 38 9.89 -11.19 -2.24
CA LYS A 38 10.64 -10.11 -1.57
C LYS A 38 9.72 -9.13 -0.82
N ALA A 39 8.54 -8.86 -1.37
CA ALA A 39 7.52 -8.03 -0.73
C ALA A 39 6.71 -8.76 0.35
N GLY A 40 6.93 -10.07 0.54
CA GLY A 40 6.21 -10.85 1.54
C GLY A 40 4.73 -11.13 1.20
N ILE A 41 4.36 -11.09 -0.08
CA ILE A 41 2.98 -11.30 -0.54
C ILE A 41 2.88 -12.36 -1.64
N SER A 42 1.67 -12.86 -1.88
CA SER A 42 1.43 -13.77 -3.01
C SER A 42 1.43 -13.02 -4.34
N VAL A 43 1.84 -13.71 -5.41
CA VAL A 43 1.77 -13.21 -6.80
C VAL A 43 0.35 -12.76 -7.18
N ASN A 44 -0.67 -13.49 -6.75
CA ASN A 44 -2.06 -13.11 -6.99
C ASN A 44 -2.43 -11.81 -6.28
N HIS A 45 -1.99 -11.64 -5.02
CA HIS A 45 -2.23 -10.38 -4.29
C HIS A 45 -1.57 -9.20 -4.99
N TRP A 46 -0.32 -9.36 -5.44
CA TRP A 46 0.39 -8.36 -6.23
C TRP A 46 -0.41 -7.95 -7.50
N LEU A 47 -0.83 -8.93 -8.31
CA LEU A 47 -1.61 -8.65 -9.53
C LEU A 47 -2.93 -7.94 -9.26
N ARG A 48 -3.57 -8.23 -8.12
CA ARG A 48 -4.78 -7.53 -7.70
C ARG A 48 -4.50 -6.08 -7.30
N ILE A 49 -3.36 -5.80 -6.66
CA ILE A 49 -2.91 -4.43 -6.38
C ILE A 49 -2.70 -3.67 -7.69
N GLU A 50 -1.97 -4.23 -8.65
CA GLU A 50 -1.72 -3.60 -9.95
C GLU A 50 -2.99 -3.25 -10.73
N ARG A 51 -4.01 -4.12 -10.62
CA ARG A 51 -5.31 -3.93 -11.28
C ARG A 51 -6.28 -3.07 -10.46
N SER A 52 -5.86 -2.53 -9.32
CA SER A 52 -6.71 -1.80 -8.38
C SER A 52 -7.97 -2.58 -7.97
N LEU A 53 -7.85 -3.91 -7.85
CA LEU A 53 -8.92 -4.84 -7.42
C LEU A 53 -8.91 -5.11 -5.91
N VAL A 54 -8.03 -4.43 -5.19
CA VAL A 54 -7.99 -4.39 -3.73
C VAL A 54 -8.63 -3.09 -3.27
N LYS A 55 -9.44 -3.15 -2.20
CA LYS A 55 -10.07 -1.95 -1.63
C LYS A 55 -9.09 -1.12 -0.81
N GLU A 56 -8.17 -1.79 -0.13
CA GLU A 56 -7.18 -1.19 0.75
C GLU A 56 -5.87 -1.96 0.60
N VAL A 57 -4.74 -1.24 0.62
CA VAL A 57 -3.40 -1.83 0.67
C VAL A 57 -2.82 -1.50 2.04
N PRO A 58 -2.52 -2.49 2.90
CA PRO A 58 -1.87 -2.24 4.18
C PRO A 58 -0.52 -1.54 3.98
N GLU A 59 -0.16 -0.64 4.89
CA GLU A 59 1.13 0.07 4.86
C GLU A 59 2.30 -0.91 4.67
N GLU A 60 2.34 -1.98 5.48
CA GLU A 60 3.37 -3.01 5.40
C GLU A 60 3.47 -3.64 4.01
N THR A 61 2.33 -3.89 3.37
CA THR A 61 2.30 -4.43 2.00
C THR A 61 2.90 -3.44 1.02
N LEU A 62 2.51 -2.17 1.12
CA LEU A 62 3.05 -1.12 0.24
C LEU A 62 4.56 -0.94 0.44
N ARG A 63 5.03 -0.86 1.68
CA ARG A 63 6.48 -0.76 1.98
C ARG A 63 7.25 -1.99 1.52
N GLY A 64 6.63 -3.17 1.59
CA GLY A 64 7.20 -4.41 1.02
C GLY A 64 7.36 -4.31 -0.50
N VAL A 65 6.34 -3.83 -1.21
CA VAL A 65 6.38 -3.61 -2.66
C VAL A 65 7.46 -2.59 -3.03
N GLU A 66 7.47 -1.43 -2.37
CA GLU A 66 8.49 -0.38 -2.55
C GLU A 66 9.91 -0.92 -2.36
N LYS A 67 10.16 -1.62 -1.25
CA LYS A 67 11.46 -2.25 -0.97
C LYS A 67 11.85 -3.28 -2.02
N SER A 68 10.89 -4.09 -2.49
CA SER A 68 11.17 -5.12 -3.51
C SER A 68 11.54 -4.51 -4.86
N LEU A 69 10.99 -3.35 -5.19
CA LEU A 69 11.25 -2.62 -6.44
C LEU A 69 12.40 -1.62 -6.31
N GLY A 70 12.82 -1.27 -5.09
CA GLY A 70 13.82 -0.24 -4.84
C GLY A 70 13.34 1.18 -5.15
N VAL A 71 12.03 1.44 -5.01
CA VAL A 71 11.38 2.73 -5.32
C VAL A 71 10.54 3.22 -4.15
N ASP A 72 10.29 4.52 -4.07
CA ASP A 72 9.34 5.14 -3.13
C ASP A 72 8.20 5.77 -3.93
N PHE A 73 6.95 5.35 -3.68
CA PHE A 73 5.78 5.91 -4.36
C PHE A 73 5.28 7.20 -3.70
N ASN A 74 5.99 7.71 -2.69
CA ASN A 74 5.69 8.91 -1.93
C ASN A 74 4.29 8.90 -1.32
N VAL A 75 3.82 7.71 -0.94
CA VAL A 75 2.53 7.51 -0.28
C VAL A 75 2.68 7.90 1.19
N SER A 76 2.09 9.04 1.55
CA SER A 76 2.01 9.51 2.94
C SER A 76 0.75 8.97 3.61
N LEU A 77 0.96 8.21 4.68
CA LEU A 77 -0.12 7.69 5.52
C LEU A 77 -0.21 8.59 6.76
N ASP A 78 -1.01 9.64 6.65
CA ASP A 78 -1.23 10.57 7.75
C ASP A 78 -1.94 9.83 8.89
N ARG A 79 -1.18 9.31 9.86
CA ARG A 79 -1.70 8.92 11.17
C ARG A 79 -1.99 10.20 11.94
N LEU A 80 -3.24 10.66 11.93
CA LEU A 80 -3.64 11.66 12.90
C LEU A 80 -3.50 11.02 14.29
N LYS A 81 -2.57 11.53 15.09
CA LYS A 81 -2.54 11.26 16.52
C LYS A 81 -3.81 11.87 17.10
N GLU A 82 -4.65 11.05 17.73
CA GLU A 82 -5.65 11.59 18.65
C GLU A 82 -4.87 12.37 19.71
N ALA A 83 -5.14 13.67 19.81
CA ALA A 83 -4.67 14.47 20.92
C ALA A 83 -5.44 13.97 22.14
N ASP A 84 -4.77 13.17 22.97
CA ASP A 84 -5.20 12.98 24.35
C ASP A 84 -5.09 14.35 25.04
N GLU A 85 -6.21 15.08 25.08
CA GLU A 85 -6.37 16.23 25.96
C GLU A 85 -6.45 15.71 27.39
N ASN A 86 -5.51 16.21 28.20
CA ASN A 86 -5.28 15.97 29.62
C ASN A 86 -6.49 16.34 30.50
#